data_AF-A0A353K293-F1
#
_entry.id   AF-A0A353K293-F1
#
_cell.length_a   1.000
_cell.length_b   1.000
_cell.length_c   1.000
_cell.angle_alpha   90.00
_cell.angle_beta   90.00
_cell.angle_gamma   90.00
#
_symmetry.space_group_name_H-M   'P 1'
#
loop_
_entity.id
_entity.type
_entity.pdbx_description
1 polymer ?
#
loop_
_entity_poly.entity_id
_entity_poly.type
_entity_poly.pdbx_seq_one_letter_code
_entity_poly.pdbx_strand_id
1 'polypeptide(L)'
;MFEGERYEDYYLKFEYKDTAYRYFADEGLVSDRKALCFNNEYKLFLSRDIFNEDAFIFKNLKSKKVVLKSVNKRREIEFDFNGFPYLGIWSKPDKEANFVCIEPWCGIADNKETDGNFKNKEGIISLNQDDKFNCKYSIKINRY
;
A
#
# COMPACT_ATOMS: atom_id res chain seq x y z
N MET A 1 4.91 18.66 2.98
CA MET A 1 3.82 19.02 3.92
C MET A 1 3.59 20.52 3.83
N PHE A 2 2.42 21.03 4.22
CA PHE A 2 2.22 22.47 4.30
C PHE A 2 2.92 23.05 5.53
N GLU A 3 3.21 24.35 5.50
CA GLU A 3 3.78 25.06 6.64
C GLU A 3 2.91 24.89 7.90
N GLY A 4 3.54 24.58 9.02
CA GLY A 4 2.88 24.33 10.31
C GLY A 4 2.22 22.95 10.46
N GLU A 5 2.27 22.08 9.45
CA GLU A 5 1.76 20.71 9.56
C GLU A 5 2.83 19.71 9.95
N ARG A 6 2.37 18.66 10.63
CA ARG A 6 3.17 17.50 11.01
C ARG A 6 2.81 16.31 10.14
N TYR A 7 3.68 15.31 10.12
CA TYR A 7 3.45 14.06 9.38
C TYR A 7 2.18 13.35 9.86
N GLU A 8 1.91 13.42 11.16
CA GLU A 8 0.77 12.80 11.84
C GLU A 8 -0.57 13.48 11.54
N ASP A 9 -0.55 14.66 10.92
CA ASP A 9 -1.77 15.32 10.45
C ASP A 9 -2.27 14.69 9.13
N TYR A 10 -1.48 13.79 8.53
CA TYR A 10 -1.80 13.12 7.26
C TYR A 10 -2.31 11.69 7.46
N TYR A 11 -3.18 11.27 6.55
CA TYR A 11 -3.74 9.93 6.51
C TYR A 11 -4.03 9.50 5.08
N LEU A 12 -4.07 8.19 4.88
CA LEU A 12 -4.56 7.56 3.67
C LEU A 12 -6.05 7.26 3.84
N LYS A 13 -6.87 7.77 2.94
CA LYS A 13 -8.31 7.53 2.87
C LYS A 13 -8.62 6.53 1.76
N PHE A 14 -9.20 5.40 2.13
CA PHE A 14 -9.71 4.38 1.22
C PHE A 14 -11.17 4.69 0.85
N GLU A 15 -11.62 4.18 -0.31
CA GLU A 15 -12.95 4.47 -0.86
C GLU A 15 -14.09 3.98 0.02
N TYR A 16 -13.93 2.78 0.59
CA TYR A 16 -14.94 2.10 1.36
C TYR A 16 -14.41 1.71 2.73
N LYS A 17 -15.31 1.64 3.71
CA LYS A 17 -15.05 0.87 4.94
C LYS A 17 -14.77 -0.58 4.58
N ASP A 18 -13.75 -1.13 5.22
CA ASP A 18 -13.27 -2.48 4.99
C ASP A 18 -12.86 -3.15 6.32
N THR A 19 -12.84 -4.47 6.31
CA THR A 19 -12.19 -5.29 7.34
C THR A 19 -11.00 -5.97 6.69
N ALA A 20 -9.84 -5.33 6.76
CA ALA A 20 -8.65 -5.71 6.01
C ALA A 20 -7.47 -6.01 6.93
N TYR A 21 -6.61 -6.92 6.49
CA TYR A 21 -5.41 -7.33 7.20
C TYR A 21 -4.16 -6.76 6.52
N ARG A 22 -3.23 -6.28 7.34
CA ARG A 22 -1.83 -6.07 6.93
C ARG A 22 -1.11 -7.41 7.00
N TYR A 23 -0.41 -7.75 5.92
CA TYR A 23 0.61 -8.79 5.92
C TYR A 23 1.97 -8.18 6.22
N PHE A 24 2.84 -8.95 6.86
CA PHE A 24 4.18 -8.50 7.24
C PHE A 24 5.24 -9.05 6.30
N ALA A 25 6.36 -8.35 6.23
CA ALA A 25 7.60 -8.87 5.68
C ALA A 25 8.61 -9.05 6.81
N ASP A 26 9.27 -10.20 6.83
CA ASP A 26 10.36 -10.50 7.76
C ASP A 26 11.61 -10.73 6.90
N GLU A 27 12.65 -9.91 7.09
CA GLU A 27 13.88 -9.95 6.29
C GLU A 27 13.64 -9.79 4.77
N GLY A 28 12.62 -9.01 4.40
CA GLY A 28 12.25 -8.75 3.00
C GLY A 28 11.40 -9.85 2.34
N LEU A 29 11.05 -10.92 3.08
CA LEU A 29 10.15 -11.97 2.62
C LEU A 29 8.77 -11.81 3.25
N VAL A 30 7.71 -11.96 2.47
CA VAL A 30 6.33 -11.97 2.99
C VAL A 30 6.17 -13.14 3.94
N SER A 31 5.58 -12.91 5.10
CA SER A 31 5.21 -13.99 6.02
C SER A 31 3.70 -14.18 6.12
N ASP A 32 3.30 -15.32 6.64
CA ASP A 32 1.88 -15.62 6.92
C ASP A 32 1.36 -14.85 8.15
N ARG A 33 2.25 -14.14 8.86
CA ARG A 33 1.89 -13.22 9.92
C ARG A 33 1.03 -12.11 9.32
N LYS A 34 -0.13 -11.87 9.94
CA LYS A 34 -1.02 -10.77 9.60
C LYS A 34 -1.67 -10.17 10.83
N ALA A 35 -1.96 -8.88 10.78
CA ALA A 35 -2.66 -8.15 11.81
C ALA A 35 -3.86 -7.43 11.21
N LEU A 36 -4.94 -7.29 11.99
CA LEU A 36 -6.10 -6.53 11.57
C LEU A 36 -5.70 -5.05 11.44
N CYS A 37 -5.77 -4.51 10.23
CA CYS A 37 -5.46 -3.10 9.96
C CYS A 37 -6.73 -2.25 9.97
N PHE A 38 -7.80 -2.75 9.37
CA PHE A 38 -9.12 -2.10 9.38
C PHE A 38 -10.14 -3.03 10.00
N ASN A 39 -11.00 -2.46 10.85
CA ASN A 39 -12.18 -3.13 11.40
C ASN A 39 -13.41 -2.28 11.06
N ASN A 40 -13.97 -2.49 9.87
CA ASN A 40 -15.01 -1.61 9.30
C ASN A 40 -14.58 -0.13 9.24
N GLU A 41 -13.31 0.09 8.89
CA GLU A 41 -12.65 1.41 8.81
C GLU A 41 -12.15 1.68 7.38
N TYR A 42 -11.81 2.94 7.09
CA TYR A 42 -11.36 3.36 5.76
C TYR A 42 -10.21 4.37 5.82
N LYS A 43 -9.61 4.58 7.00
CA LYS A 43 -8.51 5.53 7.18
C LYS A 43 -7.33 4.82 7.82
N LEU A 44 -6.14 5.05 7.26
CA LEU A 44 -4.86 4.73 7.88
C LEU A 44 -4.15 6.04 8.20
N PHE A 45 -4.12 6.42 9.47
CA PHE A 45 -3.36 7.60 9.91
C PHE A 45 -1.87 7.31 9.84
N LEU A 46 -1.11 8.27 9.33
CA LEU A 46 0.34 8.17 9.29
C LEU A 46 0.90 8.52 10.67
N SER A 47 1.90 7.77 11.12
CA SER A 47 2.75 8.16 12.24
C SER A 47 4.16 7.65 11.99
N ARG A 48 5.14 8.18 12.72
CA ARG A 48 6.54 7.74 12.58
C ARG A 48 6.73 6.23 12.80
N ASP A 49 5.90 5.63 13.64
CA ASP A 49 6.14 4.29 14.16
C ASP A 49 5.39 3.19 13.40
N ILE A 50 4.37 3.50 12.61
CA ILE A 50 3.55 2.45 11.97
C ILE A 50 4.34 1.58 10.97
N PHE A 51 5.45 2.10 10.44
CA PHE A 51 6.33 1.43 9.47
C PHE A 51 7.58 0.80 10.12
N ASN A 52 7.67 0.75 11.45
CA ASN A 52 8.81 0.12 12.15
C ASN A 52 8.91 -1.40 11.87
N GLU A 53 7.80 -2.04 11.51
CA GLU A 53 7.73 -3.44 11.09
C GLU A 53 7.59 -3.59 9.56
N ASP A 54 8.27 -2.71 8.82
CA ASP A 54 8.27 -2.67 7.35
C ASP A 54 6.92 -2.22 6.75
N ALA A 55 6.67 -2.54 5.48
CA ALA A 55 5.52 -2.12 4.72
C ALA A 55 4.19 -2.68 5.26
N PHE A 56 3.12 -1.93 5.02
CA PHE A 56 1.76 -2.45 5.03
C PHE A 56 1.48 -3.12 3.69
N ILE A 57 1.46 -4.45 3.69
CA ILE A 57 1.16 -5.23 2.49
C ILE A 57 -0.32 -5.64 2.53
N PHE A 58 -1.10 -5.18 1.56
CA PHE A 58 -2.49 -5.56 1.40
C PHE A 58 -2.68 -6.43 0.15
N LYS A 59 -3.38 -7.56 0.29
CA LYS A 59 -3.61 -8.52 -0.81
C LYS A 59 -5.01 -8.50 -1.44
N ASN A 60 -6.02 -7.94 -0.76
CA ASN A 60 -7.43 -8.05 -1.18
C ASN A 60 -8.26 -6.86 -0.69
N LEU A 61 -7.80 -5.63 -0.91
CA LEU A 61 -8.60 -4.45 -0.55
C LEU A 61 -9.86 -4.36 -1.42
N LYS A 62 -10.99 -4.03 -0.78
CA LYS A 62 -12.22 -3.67 -1.48
C LYS A 62 -12.04 -2.38 -2.28
N SER A 63 -11.32 -1.42 -1.71
CA SER A 63 -11.00 -0.14 -2.37
C SER A 63 -9.98 -0.35 -3.49
N LYS A 64 -10.14 0.43 -4.55
CA LYS A 64 -9.27 0.53 -5.73
C LYS A 64 -8.65 1.92 -5.88
N LYS A 65 -9.00 2.85 -5.00
CA LYS A 65 -8.38 4.15 -4.85
C LYS A 65 -7.98 4.41 -3.41
N VAL A 66 -6.92 5.19 -3.26
CA VAL A 66 -6.46 5.71 -1.98
C VAL A 66 -6.09 7.17 -2.14
N VAL A 67 -6.47 7.99 -1.16
CA VAL A 67 -6.21 9.43 -1.18
C VAL A 67 -5.33 9.80 -0.01
N LEU A 68 -4.17 10.39 -0.27
CA LEU A 68 -3.37 11.06 0.76
C LEU A 68 -3.98 12.42 1.08
N LYS A 69 -4.38 12.60 2.34
CA LYS A 69 -5.05 13.82 2.83
C LYS A 69 -4.40 14.32 4.11
N SER A 70 -4.42 15.63 4.30
CA SER A 70 -4.25 16.26 5.61
C SER A 70 -5.62 16.45 6.27
N VAL A 71 -5.68 16.40 7.60
CA VAL A 71 -6.88 16.81 8.37
C VAL A 71 -7.08 18.33 8.36
N ASN A 72 -6.02 19.10 8.10
CA ASN A 72 -6.00 20.56 8.21
C ASN A 72 -6.13 21.29 6.86
N LYS A 73 -5.97 20.59 5.72
CA LYS A 73 -5.93 21.21 4.38
C LYS A 73 -6.80 20.46 3.37
N ARG A 74 -7.24 21.19 2.35
CA ARG A 74 -8.12 20.64 1.28
C ARG A 74 -7.37 19.92 0.17
N ARG A 75 -6.09 20.23 -0.04
CA ARG A 75 -5.29 19.62 -1.10
C ARG A 75 -5.10 18.13 -0.81
N GLU A 76 -5.24 17.32 -1.83
CA GLU A 76 -5.14 15.87 -1.73
C GLU A 76 -4.47 15.28 -2.97
N ILE A 77 -3.89 14.08 -2.79
CA ILE A 77 -3.34 13.29 -3.89
C ILE A 77 -4.12 11.99 -3.94
N GLU A 78 -4.84 11.76 -5.02
CA GLU A 78 -5.59 10.53 -5.28
C GLU A 78 -4.76 9.58 -6.14
N PHE A 79 -4.65 8.33 -5.71
CA PHE A 79 -4.06 7.22 -6.44
C PHE A 79 -5.16 6.25 -6.82
N ASP A 80 -5.36 6.02 -8.11
CA ASP A 80 -6.20 4.95 -8.64
C ASP A 80 -5.30 3.77 -9.00
N PHE A 81 -5.48 2.68 -8.26
CA PHE A 81 -4.78 1.41 -8.41
C PHE A 81 -5.71 0.28 -8.84
N ASN A 82 -6.81 0.61 -9.52
CA ASN A 82 -7.69 -0.41 -10.07
C ASN A 82 -6.93 -1.37 -11.00
N GLY A 83 -7.19 -2.67 -10.85
CA GLY A 83 -6.48 -3.73 -11.57
C GLY A 83 -5.19 -4.23 -10.91
N PHE A 84 -4.75 -3.64 -9.80
CA PHE A 84 -3.62 -4.17 -9.03
C PHE A 84 -4.13 -5.09 -7.89
N PRO A 85 -3.65 -6.35 -7.82
CA PRO A 85 -4.04 -7.27 -6.75
C PRO A 85 -3.49 -6.86 -5.39
N TYR A 86 -2.32 -6.21 -5.35
CA TYR A 86 -1.65 -5.84 -4.11
C TYR A 86 -1.45 -4.33 -4.01
N LEU A 87 -1.42 -3.85 -2.77
CA LEU A 87 -1.01 -2.49 -2.45
C LEU A 87 0.01 -2.54 -1.30
N GLY A 88 1.22 -2.06 -1.57
CA GLY A 88 2.22 -1.74 -0.57
C GLY A 88 2.06 -0.29 -0.11
N ILE A 89 2.11 -0.06 1.20
CA ILE A 89 2.24 1.28 1.77
C ILE A 89 3.44 1.28 2.71
N TRP A 90 4.38 2.17 2.49
CA TRP A 90 5.66 2.16 3.20
C TRP A 90 6.19 3.56 3.44
N SER A 91 6.97 3.73 4.49
CA SER A 91 7.87 4.87 4.63
C SER A 91 9.13 4.38 5.33
N LYS A 92 10.24 5.08 5.13
CA LYS A 92 11.47 4.79 5.87
C LYS A 92 11.17 4.97 7.37
N PRO A 93 11.47 3.99 8.24
CA PRO A 93 11.27 4.07 9.69
C PRO A 93 12.33 4.99 10.31
N ASP A 94 12.23 6.27 9.98
CA ASP A 94 13.13 7.34 10.37
C ASP A 94 12.29 8.54 10.78
N LYS A 95 12.63 9.15 11.91
CA LYS A 95 11.87 10.27 12.49
C LYS A 95 11.86 11.49 11.57
N GLU A 96 12.83 11.61 10.66
CA GLU A 96 12.93 12.70 9.70
C GLU A 96 12.28 12.38 8.34
N ALA A 97 11.82 11.14 8.12
CA ALA A 97 11.21 10.74 6.86
C ALA A 97 9.80 11.36 6.70
N ASN A 98 9.71 12.39 5.86
CA ASN A 98 8.47 13.14 5.60
C ASN A 98 7.82 12.77 4.26
N PHE A 99 7.76 11.47 3.98
CA PHE A 99 7.11 10.93 2.79
C PHE A 99 6.40 9.61 3.13
N VAL A 100 5.47 9.21 2.26
CA VAL A 100 4.87 7.88 2.27
C VAL A 100 4.83 7.38 0.82
N CYS A 101 5.23 6.14 0.62
CA CYS A 101 5.11 5.41 -0.63
C CYS A 101 3.74 4.73 -0.69
N ILE A 102 3.11 4.81 -1.86
CA ILE A 102 1.87 4.12 -2.19
C ILE A 102 2.17 3.33 -3.45
N GLU A 103 2.17 2.01 -3.34
CA GLU A 103 2.83 1.13 -4.30
C GLU A 103 1.85 0.05 -4.81
N PRO A 104 1.14 0.32 -5.90
CA PRO A 104 0.33 -0.70 -6.57
C PRO A 104 1.22 -1.79 -7.17
N TRP A 105 1.01 -3.06 -6.81
CA TRP A 105 1.84 -4.15 -7.31
C TRP A 105 1.06 -5.21 -8.10
N CYS A 106 1.63 -5.61 -9.24
CA CYS A 106 1.25 -6.77 -10.05
C CYS A 106 2.29 -7.88 -9.86
N GLY A 107 2.49 -8.27 -8.59
CA GLY A 107 3.54 -9.15 -8.12
C GLY A 107 3.79 -8.87 -6.64
N ILE A 108 4.49 -9.77 -5.95
CA ILE A 108 4.79 -9.63 -4.53
C ILE A 108 6.14 -10.28 -4.20
N ALA A 109 6.80 -9.81 -3.14
CA ALA A 109 8.01 -10.45 -2.62
C ALA A 109 7.75 -11.93 -2.28
N ASP A 110 8.80 -12.75 -2.28
CA ASP A 110 8.65 -14.18 -1.98
C ASP A 110 8.05 -14.41 -0.59
N ASN A 111 7.25 -15.46 -0.47
CA ASN A 111 6.85 -15.94 0.84
C ASN A 111 8.06 -16.61 1.51
N LYS A 112 8.16 -16.51 2.84
CA LYS A 112 9.18 -17.21 3.63
C LYS A 112 9.19 -18.73 3.40
N GLU A 113 8.05 -19.31 3.08
CA GLU A 113 7.85 -20.74 2.80
C GLU A 113 7.96 -21.07 1.29
N THR A 114 8.56 -20.19 0.49
CA THR A 114 8.76 -20.43 -0.95
C THR A 114 9.59 -21.68 -1.23
N ASP A 115 9.26 -22.41 -2.29
CA ASP A 115 10.06 -23.54 -2.78
C ASP A 115 11.19 -23.10 -3.73
N GLY A 116 11.31 -21.79 -3.98
CA GLY A 116 12.27 -21.18 -4.90
C GLY A 116 11.95 -21.43 -6.38
N ASN A 117 10.87 -22.14 -6.70
CA ASN A 117 10.44 -22.37 -8.07
C ASN A 117 9.58 -21.20 -8.54
N PHE A 118 10.12 -20.36 -9.43
CA PHE A 118 9.43 -19.17 -9.92
C PHE A 118 8.04 -19.44 -10.51
N LYS A 119 7.77 -20.65 -11.00
CA LYS A 119 6.45 -21.04 -11.53
C LYS A 119 5.38 -21.13 -10.45
N ASN A 120 5.79 -21.39 -9.21
CA ASN A 120 4.93 -21.51 -8.04
C ASN A 120 4.88 -20.21 -7.23
N LYS A 121 5.65 -19.18 -7.63
CA LYS A 121 5.75 -17.91 -6.91
C LYS A 121 4.40 -17.19 -6.85
N GLU A 122 4.00 -16.77 -5.66
CA GLU A 122 2.78 -15.96 -5.46
C GLU A 122 2.82 -14.69 -6.32
N GLY A 123 1.70 -14.39 -6.98
CA GLY A 123 1.53 -13.17 -7.77
C GLY A 123 2.30 -13.16 -9.08
N ILE A 124 2.92 -14.28 -9.49
CA ILE A 124 3.58 -14.39 -10.80
C ILE A 124 2.53 -14.28 -11.92
N ILE A 125 2.81 -13.43 -12.91
CA ILE A 125 1.99 -13.33 -14.11
C ILE A 125 2.66 -14.16 -15.19
N SER A 126 2.04 -15.28 -15.55
CA SER A 126 2.49 -16.14 -16.65
C SER A 126 1.88 -15.66 -17.96
N LEU A 127 2.72 -15.48 -18.97
CA LEU A 127 2.31 -15.08 -20.33
C LEU A 127 2.81 -16.14 -21.30
N ASN A 128 1.96 -16.54 -22.26
CA ASN A 128 2.42 -17.38 -23.36
C ASN A 128 3.21 -16.54 -24.35
N GLN A 129 3.74 -17.21 -25.37
CA GLN A 129 4.32 -16.52 -26.51
C GLN A 129 3.29 -15.54 -27.10
N ASP A 130 3.74 -14.30 -27.37
CA ASP A 130 2.97 -13.20 -27.93
C ASP A 130 1.87 -12.57 -27.04
N ASP A 131 1.64 -13.12 -25.83
CA ASP A 131 0.73 -12.51 -24.87
C ASP A 131 1.25 -11.17 -24.34
N LYS A 132 0.33 -10.25 -24.06
CA LYS A 132 0.63 -8.93 -23.50
C LYS A 132 -0.14 -8.71 -22.20
N PHE A 133 0.59 -8.42 -21.13
CA PHE A 133 0.01 -7.89 -19.91
C PHE A 133 0.10 -6.36 -19.91
N ASN A 134 -1.01 -5.69 -19.56
CA ASN A 134 -1.06 -4.25 -19.41
C ASN A 134 -1.62 -3.92 -18.03
N CYS A 135 -0.93 -3.05 -17.30
CA CYS A 135 -1.42 -2.47 -16.06
C CYS A 135 -1.28 -0.95 -16.11
N LYS A 136 -2.13 -0.25 -15.37
CA LYS A 136 -2.14 1.21 -15.33
C LYS A 136 -2.65 1.67 -13.99
N TYR A 137 -1.86 2.45 -13.28
CA TYR A 137 -2.35 3.29 -12.19
C TYR A 137 -2.42 4.74 -12.65
N SER A 138 -3.10 5.60 -11.89
CA SER A 138 -3.06 7.03 -12.13
C SER A 138 -2.93 7.81 -10.82
N ILE A 139 -2.30 8.98 -10.91
CA ILE A 139 -2.10 9.89 -9.80
C ILE A 139 -2.74 11.23 -10.18
N LYS A 140 -3.63 11.73 -9.34
CA LYS A 140 -4.30 13.02 -9.51
C LYS A 140 -3.98 13.93 -8.33
N ILE A 141 -3.51 15.14 -8.62
CA ILE A 141 -3.27 16.18 -7.61
C ILE A 141 -4.46 17.14 -7.65
N ASN A 142 -5.32 17.08 -6.63
CA ASN A 142 -6.46 17.98 -6.52
C ASN A 142 -6.05 19.24 -5.76
N ARG A 143 -6.00 20.37 -6.47
CA ARG A 143 -5.67 21.70 -5.93
C ARG A 143 -6.97 22.50 -5.83
N TYR A 144 -7.66 22.39 -4.70
CA TYR A 144 -8.84 23.23 -4.40
C TYR A 144 -8.41 24.59 -3.85
#